data_AF-A0AAX2UKR0-F1
#
_entry.id   AF-A0AAX2UKR0-F1
#
_cell.length_a   1.000
_cell.length_b   1.000
_cell.length_c   1.000
_cell.angle_alpha   90.00
_cell.angle_beta   90.00
_cell.angle_gamma   90.00
#
_symmetry.space_group_name_H-M   'P 1'
#
loop_
_entity.id
_entity.type
_entity.pdbx_description
1 polymer ?
#
loop_
_entity_poly.entity_id
_entity_poly.type
_entity_poly.pdbx_seq_one_letter_code
_entity_poly.pdbx_strand_id
1 'polypeptide(L)' 'MFKKIKFYYGKAERFFHPLVGLSSYDKYLEHMRENHPEIPPKSRGEFFKECLEKKYNQGGLNKC' A
#
# COMPACT_ATOMS: atom_id res chain seq x y z
N MET A 1 16.19 -18.74 3.75
CA MET A 1 15.03 -18.80 4.67
C MET A 1 14.08 -17.59 4.50
N PHE A 2 14.58 -16.34 4.50
CA PHE A 2 13.78 -15.11 4.36
C PHE A 2 12.91 -14.98 3.09
N LYS A 3 13.34 -15.54 1.95
CA LYS A 3 12.56 -15.50 0.70
C LYS A 3 11.20 -16.18 0.81
N LYS A 4 11.10 -17.29 1.57
CA LYS A 4 9.83 -17.99 1.79
C LYS A 4 8.88 -17.18 2.64
N ILE A 5 9.38 -16.59 3.73
CA ILE A 5 8.58 -15.72 4.61
C ILE A 5 8.03 -14.54 3.81
N LYS A 6 8.85 -13.87 2.99
CA LYS A 6 8.41 -12.80 2.09
C LYS A 6 7.33 -13.27 1.11
N PHE A 7 7.48 -14.47 0.54
CA PHE A 7 6.52 -15.04 -0.39
C PHE A 7 5.15 -15.33 0.25
N TYR A 8 5.15 -15.96 1.43
CA TYR A 8 3.92 -16.22 2.17
C TYR A 8 3.28 -14.93 2.69
N TYR A 9 4.08 -13.95 3.09
CA TYR A 9 3.59 -12.66 3.56
C TYR A 9 2.92 -11.86 2.43
N GLY A 10 3.49 -11.85 1.22
CA GLY A 10 2.86 -11.23 0.05
C GLY A 10 1.53 -11.90 -0.34
N LYS A 11 1.45 -13.24 -0.21
CA LYS A 11 0.19 -13.98 -0.39
C LYS A 11 -0.86 -13.59 0.65
N ALA A 12 -0.48 -13.53 1.93
CA ALA A 12 -1.37 -13.14 3.02
C ALA A 12 -1.85 -11.69 2.87
N GLU A 13 -0.95 -10.76 2.53
CA GLU A 13 -1.29 -9.34 2.33
C GLU A 13 -2.39 -9.17 1.28
N ARG A 14 -2.45 -10.00 0.23
CA ARG A 14 -3.50 -9.93 -0.80
C ARG A 14 -4.89 -10.28 -0.28
N PHE A 15 -4.99 -11.09 0.77
CA PHE A 15 -6.26 -11.44 1.42
C PHE A 15 -6.63 -10.45 2.51
N PHE A 16 -5.67 -9.99 3.32
CA PHE A 16 -5.95 -9.08 4.43
C PHE A 16 -6.16 -7.63 3.98
N HIS A 17 -5.40 -7.13 2.98
CA HIS A 17 -5.50 -5.74 2.52
C HIS A 17 -6.93 -5.30 2.13
N PRO A 18 -7.70 -6.06 1.33
CA PRO A 18 -9.07 -5.68 1.02
C PRO A 18 -9.99 -5.68 2.26
N LEU A 19 -9.75 -6.52 3.27
CA LEU A 19 -10.52 -6.52 4.52
C LEU A 19 -10.30 -5.26 5.36
N VAL A 20 -9.09 -4.71 5.34
CA VAL A 20 -8.75 -3.43 6.01
C VAL A 20 -8.87 -2.21 5.09
N GLY A 21 -9.26 -2.40 3.83
CA GLY A 21 -9.37 -1.33 2.82
C GLY A 21 -8.04 -0.67 2.47
N LEU A 22 -6.93 -1.39 2.63
CA LEU A 22 -5.60 -0.92 2.26
C LEU A 22 -5.24 -1.48 0.87
N SER A 23 -4.30 -0.88 0.14
CA SER A 23 -3.68 -1.49 -1.06
C SER A 23 -2.33 -2.13 -0.70
N SER A 24 -2.05 -3.38 -1.12
CA SER A 24 -0.79 -4.06 -0.72
C SER A 24 0.44 -3.33 -1.27
N TYR A 25 1.49 -3.21 -0.45
CA TYR A 25 2.73 -2.51 -0.86
C TYR A 25 3.39 -3.15 -2.09
N ASP A 26 3.31 -4.48 -2.22
CA ASP A 26 3.83 -5.20 -3.38
C ASP A 26 3.13 -4.78 -4.69
N LYS A 27 1.79 -4.69 -4.67
CA LYS A 27 0.99 -4.16 -5.78
C LYS A 27 1.32 -2.70 -6.09
N TYR A 28 1.60 -1.89 -5.08
CA TYR A 28 2.03 -0.51 -5.28
C TYR A 28 3.37 -0.45 -6.04
N LEU A 29 4.32 -1.33 -5.70
CA LEU A 29 5.60 -1.41 -6.42
C LEU A 29 5.44 -1.92 -7.86
N GLU A 30 4.58 -2.92 -8.10
CA GLU A 30 4.24 -3.37 -9.45
C GLU A 30 3.63 -2.21 -10.26
N HIS A 31 2.63 -1.54 -9.70
CA HIS A 31 1.97 -0.39 -10.34
C HIS A 31 2.95 0.75 -10.67
N MET A 32 3.83 1.11 -9.72
CA MET A 32 4.87 2.12 -9.94
C MET A 32 5.84 1.70 -11.05
N ARG A 33 6.24 0.43 -11.10
CA ARG A 33 7.13 -0.07 -12.16
C ARG A 33 6.45 -0.02 -13.54
N GLU A 34 5.17 -0.37 -13.61
CA GLU A 34 4.44 -0.44 -14.88
C GLU A 34 3.98 0.92 -15.40
N ASN A 35 3.57 1.83 -14.50
CA ASN A 35 2.92 3.10 -14.87
C ASN A 35 3.81 4.32 -14.67
N HIS A 36 4.77 4.25 -13.74
CA HIS A 36 5.64 5.38 -13.37
C HIS A 36 7.11 4.95 -13.22
N PRO A 37 7.74 4.39 -14.27
CA PRO A 37 9.11 3.89 -14.19
C PRO A 37 10.15 5.01 -13.92
N GLU A 38 9.79 6.26 -14.20
CA GLU A 38 10.62 7.46 -13.97
C GLU A 38 10.58 7.98 -12.53
N ILE A 39 9.61 7.54 -11.71
CA ILE A 39 9.42 8.02 -10.34
C ILE A 39 9.90 6.95 -9.35
N PRO A 40 10.81 7.28 -8.42
CA PRO A 40 11.21 6.34 -7.39
C PRO A 40 10.01 6.00 -6.47
N PRO A 41 9.71 4.70 -6.27
CA PRO A 41 8.60 4.31 -5.39
C PRO A 41 8.87 4.72 -3.95
N LYS A 42 7.79 5.12 -3.27
CA LYS A 42 7.83 5.48 -1.86
C LYS A 42 8.25 4.29 -1.00
N SER A 43 8.90 4.57 0.11
CA SER A 43 9.18 3.56 1.12
C SER A 43 7.89 2.99 1.70
N ARG A 44 7.94 1.74 2.19
CA ARG A 44 6.78 1.06 2.77
C ARG A 44 6.07 1.93 3.82
N GLY A 45 6.83 2.55 4.73
CA GLY A 45 6.28 3.43 5.77
C GLY A 45 5.54 4.66 5.22
N GLU A 46 6.08 5.29 4.17
CA GLU A 46 5.44 6.45 3.54
C GLU A 46 4.17 6.06 2.79
N PHE A 47 4.19 4.92 2.10
CA PHE A 47 2.99 4.38 1.46
C PHE A 47 1.89 4.09 2.50
N PHE A 48 2.23 3.45 3.63
CA PHE A 48 1.27 3.21 4.70
C PHE A 48 0.75 4.51 5.32
N LYS A 49 1.62 5.48 5.59
CA LYS A 49 1.23 6.80 6.09
C LYS A 49 0.26 7.47 5.14
N GLU A 50 0.56 7.52 3.84
CA GLU A 50 -0.33 8.09 2.84
C GLU A 50 -1.67 7.34 2.77
N CYS A 51 -1.69 6.00 2.82
CA CYS A 51 -2.95 5.25 2.88
C CYS A 51 -3.78 5.60 4.13
N LEU A 52 -3.13 5.76 5.29
CA LEU A 52 -3.79 6.17 6.53
C LEU A 52 -4.30 7.62 6.43
N GLU A 53 -3.49 8.54 5.93
CA GLU A 53 -3.91 9.93 5.72
C GLU A 53 -5.05 10.02 4.70
N LYS A 54 -5.02 9.24 3.61
CA LYS A 54 -6.16 9.17 2.69
C LYS A 54 -7.41 8.62 3.37
N LYS A 55 -7.28 7.62 4.23
CA LYS A 55 -8.42 7.00 4.92
C LYS A 55 -9.02 7.88 6.03
N TYR A 56 -8.18 8.57 6.79
CA TYR A 56 -8.59 9.32 7.99
C TYR A 56 -8.59 10.85 7.79
N ASN A 57 -7.73 11.39 6.92
CA ASN A 57 -7.61 12.83 6.65
C ASN A 57 -8.30 13.30 5.35
N GLN A 58 -8.78 12.42 4.45
CA GLN A 58 -9.72 12.87 3.39
C GLN A 58 -11.15 13.10 3.91
N GLY A 59 -11.40 12.82 5.19
CA GLY A 59 -12.54 13.36 5.92
C GLY A 59 -12.25 14.78 6.37
N GLY A 60 -11.96 15.69 5.43
CA GLY A 60 -12.02 17.11 5.72
C GLY A 60 -13.35 17.41 6.39
N LEU A 61 -13.31 18.19 7.47
CA LEU A 61 -14.49 18.83 8.04
C LEU A 61 -15.22 19.61 6.93
N ASN A 62 -16.11 18.94 6.22
CA ASN A 62 -17.23 19.54 5.51
C ASN A 62 -18.48 18.91 6.12
N LYS A 63 -18.61 19.05 7.45
CA LYS A 63 -19.94 19.06 8.06
C LYS A 63 -20.49 20.45 7.77
N CYS A 64 -21.31 20.56 6.73
CA CYS A 64 -22.23 21.68 6.60
C CYS A 64 -23.28 21.61 7.72
#